data_AF-A0A538F1M8-F1
#
_entry.id   AF-A0A538F1M8-F1
#
_cell.length_a   1.000
_cell.length_b   1.000
_cell.length_c   1.000
_cell.angle_alpha   90.00
_cell.angle_beta   90.00
_cell.angle_gamma   90.00
#
_symmetry.space_group_name_H-M   'P 1'
#
loop_
_entity.id
_entity.type
_entity.pdbx_description
1 polymer ?
#
loop_
_entity_poly.entity_id
_entity_poly.type
_entity_poly.pdbx_seq_one_letter_code
_entity_poly.pdbx_strand_id
1 'polypeptide(L)' 'MLAHLSDEDIRRYVAGMSSVETERHVRLCIFCAQRLGDAAQRAARWERRGILGRLVRIDYSQEIDELLAEIEEEQRHAA' A
#
# COMPACT_ATOMS: atom_id res chain seq x y z
N MET A 1 -11.17 3.18 27.87
CA MET A 1 -11.73 3.28 26.52
C MET A 1 -10.53 3.29 25.57
N LEU A 2 -10.31 2.19 24.84
CA LEU A 2 -9.12 2.02 23.99
C LEU A 2 -9.23 2.98 22.80
N ALA A 3 -8.40 4.01 22.76
CA ALA A 3 -8.39 4.97 21.66
C ALA A 3 -8.11 4.24 20.33
N HIS A 4 -8.83 4.62 19.28
CA HIS A 4 -8.58 4.13 17.92
C HIS A 4 -7.31 4.73 17.33
N LEU A 5 -6.75 4.06 16.33
CA LEU A 5 -5.60 4.58 15.58
C LEU A 5 -5.92 5.92 14.93
N SER A 6 -4.95 6.83 14.98
CA SER A 6 -5.01 8.08 14.23
C SER A 6 -4.88 7.82 12.73
N ASP A 7 -5.27 8.78 11.91
CA ASP A 7 -5.10 8.69 10.45
C ASP A 7 -3.63 8.56 10.05
N GLU A 8 -2.74 9.16 10.83
CA GLU A 8 -1.31 9.08 10.61
C GLU A 8 -0.77 7.68 10.90
N ASP A 9 -1.24 7.03 11.97
CA ASP A 9 -0.87 5.65 12.27
C ASP A 9 -1.36 4.70 11.18
N ILE A 10 -2.57 4.95 10.65
CA ILE A 10 -3.12 4.20 9.50
C ILE A 10 -2.23 4.38 8.26
N ARG A 11 -1.83 5.62 7.93
CA ARG A 11 -0.94 5.87 6.79
C ARG A 11 0.40 5.16 6.94
N ARG A 12 1.04 5.24 8.10
CA ARG A 12 2.31 4.53 8.38
C ARG A 12 2.16 3.03 8.27
N TYR A 13 1.07 2.47 8.79
CA TYR A 13 0.81 1.05 8.69
C TYR A 13 0.72 0.59 7.24
N VAL A 14 -0.05 1.30 6.41
CA VAL A 14 -0.21 0.95 4.99
C VAL A 14 1.10 1.11 4.21
N ALA A 15 1.95 2.06 4.61
CA ALA A 15 3.30 2.24 4.07
C ALA A 15 4.31 1.17 4.56
N GLY A 16 3.89 0.20 5.38
CA GLY A 16 4.77 -0.84 5.91
C GLY A 16 5.64 -0.41 7.09
N MET A 17 5.34 0.74 7.71
CA MET A 17 6.07 1.33 8.84
C MET A 17 5.32 1.18 10.17
N SER A 18 4.59 0.08 10.37
CA SER A 18 3.83 -0.16 11.60
C SER A 18 4.71 -0.54 12.78
N SER A 19 4.34 -0.07 13.98
CA SER A 19 4.92 -0.57 15.23
C SER A 19 4.23 -1.87 15.68
N VAL A 20 4.93 -2.67 16.50
CA VAL A 20 4.38 -3.90 17.11
C VAL A 20 3.10 -3.61 17.91
N GLU A 21 3.05 -2.46 18.59
CA GLU A 21 1.85 -2.03 19.32
C GLU A 21 0.67 -1.76 18.39
N THR A 22 0.92 -1.12 17.26
CA THR A 22 -0.10 -0.88 16.22
C THR A 22 -0.62 -2.21 15.67
N GLU A 23 0.28 -3.15 15.34
CA GLU A 23 -0.14 -4.48 14.88
C GLU A 23 -1.00 -5.22 15.92
N ARG A 24 -0.59 -5.18 17.19
CA ARG A 24 -1.35 -5.81 18.27
C ARG A 24 -2.73 -5.17 18.41
N HIS A 25 -2.81 -3.84 18.34
CA HIS A 25 -4.08 -3.11 18.43
C HIS A 25 -5.04 -3.54 17.32
N VAL A 26 -4.58 -3.60 16.08
CA VAL A 26 -5.40 -3.92 14.90
C VAL A 26 -5.97 -5.34 14.97
N ARG A 27 -5.22 -6.30 15.54
CA ARG A 27 -5.71 -7.67 15.76
C ARG A 27 -6.85 -7.74 16.79
N LEU A 28 -6.97 -6.73 17.67
CA LEU A 28 -7.96 -6.70 18.76
C LEU A 28 -9.10 -5.70 18.52
N CYS A 29 -8.90 -4.71 17.64
CA CYS A 29 -9.89 -3.66 17.35
C CYS A 29 -10.43 -3.78 15.92
N ILE A 30 -11.62 -4.38 15.79
CA ILE A 30 -12.27 -4.61 14.49
C ILE A 30 -12.49 -3.32 13.68
N PHE A 31 -12.76 -2.21 14.36
CA PHE A 31 -12.93 -0.91 13.71
C PHE A 31 -11.63 -0.43 13.04
N CYS A 32 -10.49 -0.53 13.74
CA CYS A 32 -9.19 -0.18 13.18
C CYS A 32 -8.77 -1.16 12.07
N ALA A 33 -9.10 -2.44 12.20
CA ALA A 33 -8.86 -3.43 11.15
C ALA A 33 -9.63 -3.12 9.87
N GLN A 34 -10.91 -2.75 9.98
CA GLN A 34 -11.71 -2.33 8.83
C GLN A 34 -11.16 -1.06 8.19
N ARG A 35 -10.89 -0.02 8.97
CA ARG A 35 -10.31 1.24 8.46
C ARG A 35 -8.97 1.03 7.74
N LEU A 36 -8.14 0.12 8.25
CA LEU A 36 -6.89 -0.27 7.60
C LEU A 36 -7.11 -1.02 6.30
N GLY A 37 -8.07 -1.95 6.26
CA GLY A 37 -8.47 -2.63 5.02
C GLY A 37 -8.88 -1.63 3.94
N ASP A 38 -9.75 -0.68 4.29
CA ASP A 38 -10.20 0.38 3.40
C ASP A 38 -9.05 1.27 2.92
N ALA A 39 -8.14 1.66 3.83
CA ALA A 39 -6.98 2.47 3.50
C ALA A 39 -6.00 1.72 2.58
N ALA A 40 -5.72 0.44 2.87
CA ALA A 40 -4.85 -0.40 2.07
C ALA A 40 -5.43 -0.65 0.67
N GLN A 41 -6.75 -0.80 0.55
CA GLN A 41 -7.41 -0.96 -0.74
C GLN A 41 -7.30 0.31 -1.61
N ARG A 42 -7.30 1.50 -1.00
CA ARG A 42 -7.12 2.78 -1.72
C ARG A 42 -5.66 3.08 -2.07
N ALA A 43 -4.72 2.68 -1.21
CA ALA A 43 -3.31 3.06 -1.34
C ALA A 43 -2.56 2.29 -2.43
N ALA A 44 -3.10 1.17 -2.92
CA ALA A 44 -2.47 0.38 -3.96
C ALA A 44 -3.51 -0.20 -4.92
N ARG A 45 -3.08 -0.52 -6.14
CA ARG A 45 -3.91 -1.29 -7.06
C ARG A 45 -3.80 -2.77 -6.67
N TRP A 46 -4.94 -3.42 -6.59
CA TRP A 46 -5.04 -4.83 -6.26
C TRP A 46 -5.59 -5.58 -7.47
N GLU A 47 -5.03 -6.76 -7.73
CA GLU A 47 -5.51 -7.65 -8.78
C GLU A 47 -5.86 -9.02 -8.18
N ARG A 48 -6.89 -9.66 -8.72
CA ARG A 48 -7.19 -11.06 -8.39
C ARG A 48 -6.44 -11.97 -9.36
N ARG A 49 -5.51 -12.79 -8.84
CA ARG A 49 -4.73 -13.74 -9.63
C ARG A 49 -5.02 -15.19 -9.23
N GLY A 50 -4.97 -16.08 -10.22
CA GLY A 50 -5.16 -17.53 -10.05
C GLY A 50 -6.62 -17.97 -9.88
N ILE A 51 -6.82 -19.29 -9.81
CA ILE A 51 -8.15 -19.95 -9.82
C ILE A 51 -9.01 -19.53 -8.62
N LEU A 52 -8.39 -19.26 -7.48
CA LEU A 52 -9.08 -18.83 -6.25
C LEU A 52 -9.22 -17.31 -6.13
N GLY A 53 -8.79 -16.54 -7.15
CA GLY A 53 -8.92 -15.08 -7.16
C GLY A 53 -8.20 -14.40 -5.99
N ARG A 54 -6.98 -14.86 -5.67
CA ARG A 54 -6.15 -14.30 -4.60
C ARG A 54 -5.88 -12.83 -4.90
N LEU A 55 -6.19 -11.95 -3.95
CA LEU A 55 -5.83 -10.53 -4.04
C LEU A 55 -4.32 -10.38 -3.87
N VAL A 56 -3.68 -9.83 -4.89
CA VAL A 56 -2.25 -9.52 -4.92
C VAL A 56 -2.11 -8.01 -5.12
N ARG A 57 -1.24 -7.39 -4.32
CA ARG A 57 -0.88 -5.98 -4.51
C ARG A 57 -0.04 -5.88 -5.77
N ILE A 58 -0.43 -5.01 -6.69
CA ILE A 58 0.37 -4.69 -7.88
C ILE A 58 1.40 -3.65 -7.46
N ASP A 59 2.66 -3.98 -7.64
CA ASP A 59 3.76 -3.03 -7.47
C ASP A 59 4.10 -2.44 -8.84
N TYR A 60 3.83 -1.15 -9.03
CA TYR A 60 4.13 -0.42 -10.26
C TYR A 60 5.52 0.21 -10.25
N SER A 61 6.28 0.10 -9.15
CA SER A 61 7.59 0.75 -9.04
C SER A 61 8.48 0.40 -10.22
N GLN A 62 8.55 -0.88 -10.59
CA GLN A 62 9.37 -1.32 -11.70
C GLN A 62 8.90 -0.80 -13.07
N GLU A 63 7.59 -0.88 -13.38
CA GLU A 63 7.06 -0.33 -14.64
C GLU A 63 7.24 1.20 -14.72
N ILE A 64 7.13 1.90 -13.58
CA ILE A 64 7.37 3.35 -13.51
C ILE A 64 8.85 3.65 -13.72
N ASP A 65 9.75 2.91 -13.09
CA ASP A 65 11.20 3.11 -13.23
C ASP A 65 11.65 2.86 -14.68
N GLU A 66 11.11 1.83 -15.33
CA GLU A 66 11.35 1.53 -16.74
C GLU A 66 10.84 2.65 -17.65
N LEU A 67 9.62 3.15 -17.44
CA LEU A 67 9.06 4.29 -18.19
C LEU A 67 9.87 5.57 -17.99
N LEU A 68 10.35 5.83 -16.77
CA LEU A 68 11.18 7.00 -16.49
C LEU A 68 12.53 6.91 -17.21
N ALA A 69 13.14 5.72 -17.24
CA ALA A 69 14.40 5.50 -17.96
C ALA A 69 14.25 5.72 -19.47
N GLU A 70 13.14 5.29 -20.08
CA GLU A 70 12.84 5.53 -21.51
C GLU A 70 12.72 7.03 -21.81
N ILE A 71 11.99 7.78 -20.99
CA ILE A 71 11.85 9.24 -21.16
C ILE A 71 13.21 9.95 -21.06
N GLU A 72 14.07 9.54 -20.12
CA GLU A 72 15.42 10.09 -19.99
C GLU A 72 16.32 9.76 -21.19
N GLU A 73 16.16 8.59 -21.81
CA GLU A 73 16.87 8.22 -23.03
C GLU A 73 16.40 9.06 -24.23
N GLU A 74 15.09 9.22 -24.42
CA GLU A 74 14.53 10.08 -25.48
C GLU A 74 15.00 11.54 -25.35
N GLN A 75 15.02 12.10 -24.14
CA GLN A 75 15.49 13.46 -23.90
C GLN A 75 16.98 13.64 -24.22
N ARG A 76 17.81 12.62 -23.96
CA ARG A 76 19.25 12.65 -24.30
C ARG A 76 19.48 12.55 -25.81
N HIS A 77 18.66 11.81 -26.54
CA HIS A 77 18.76 11.70 -28.00
C HIS A 77 18.20 12.93 -28.75
N ALA A 78 17.31 13.70 -28.10
CA ALA A 78 16.73 14.91 -28.66
C ALA A 78 17.59 16.19 -28.41
N ALA A 79 18.65 16.10 -27.60
CA ALA A 79 19.57 17.20 -27.26
C ALA A 79 20.85 17.15 -28.10
#